data_AF-A0A533X1Q6-F1
#
_entry.id   AF-A0A533X1Q6-F1
#
_cell.length_a   1.000
_cell.length_b   1.000
_cell.length_c   1.000
_cell.angle_alpha   90.00
_cell.angle_beta   90.00
_cell.angle_gamma   90.00
#
_symmetry.space_group_name_H-M   'P 1'
#
loop_
_entity.id
_entity.type
_entity.pdbx_description
1 polymer ?
#
loop_
_entity_poly.entity_id
_entity_poly.type
_entity_poly.pdbx_seq_one_letter_code
_entity_poly.pdbx_strand_id
1 'polypeptide(L)'
;MRPLRYLAPLLLTSLLLLVPLPPAAGQAANTRPVKGQLAVIVLPVEFTDFLHTESIQALNQTMAQVAQYYSAASFGKAVIRATVFSGWVLLSHPLAYYGADNAVGDDDAGNPSGSERLIVDAVSAARSSTDLSPFGFVVV
;
A
#
# COMPACT_ATOMS: atom_id res chain seq x y z
N MET A 1 37.83 -52.71 -40.08
CA MET A 1 39.12 -52.55 -39.36
C MET A 1 39.07 -51.23 -38.58
N ARG A 2 39.28 -51.31 -37.25
CA ARG A 2 39.36 -50.24 -36.22
C ARG A 2 40.71 -49.49 -36.28
N PRO A 3 41.04 -48.43 -35.49
CA PRO A 3 40.47 -47.98 -34.18
C PRO A 3 40.18 -46.44 -34.07
N LEU A 4 39.30 -45.92 -33.21
CA LEU A 4 39.21 -45.85 -31.73
C LEU A 4 40.24 -44.92 -31.06
N ARG A 5 39.84 -43.69 -30.68
CA ARG A 5 40.30 -42.95 -29.48
C ARG A 5 39.21 -41.97 -29.00
N TYR A 6 38.60 -42.23 -27.82
CA TYR A 6 38.80 -41.55 -26.52
C TYR A 6 38.27 -40.09 -26.50
N LEU A 7 37.62 -39.50 -25.48
CA LEU A 7 36.91 -39.88 -24.24
C LEU A 7 36.53 -38.51 -23.59
N ALA A 8 35.26 -38.31 -23.19
CA ALA A 8 34.77 -37.38 -22.14
C ALA A 8 34.94 -35.83 -22.30
N PRO A 9 34.22 -34.99 -21.50
CA PRO A 9 33.34 -35.33 -20.36
C PRO A 9 31.92 -34.69 -20.36
N LEU A 10 31.07 -35.34 -19.57
CA LEU A 10 29.94 -34.78 -18.80
C LEU A 10 30.37 -33.57 -17.95
N LEU A 11 29.40 -32.92 -17.27
CA LEU A 11 29.52 -31.83 -16.28
C LEU A 11 29.48 -30.41 -16.88
N LEU A 12 28.79 -29.41 -16.31
CA LEU A 12 27.92 -29.25 -15.14
C LEU A 12 27.56 -27.75 -15.10
N THR A 13 26.39 -27.40 -14.53
CA THR A 13 26.12 -26.13 -13.80
C THR A 13 26.25 -24.79 -14.56
N SER A 14 25.27 -23.89 -14.54
CA SER A 14 24.61 -23.44 -13.31
C SER A 14 23.31 -22.72 -13.68
N LEU A 15 22.17 -23.34 -13.36
CA LEU A 15 20.94 -22.60 -13.13
C LEU A 15 21.15 -21.90 -11.79
N LEU A 16 21.44 -20.60 -11.81
CA LEU A 16 21.48 -19.77 -10.61
C LEU A 16 20.04 -19.61 -10.10
N LEU A 17 19.49 -20.68 -9.52
CA LEU A 17 18.45 -20.55 -8.51
C LEU A 17 19.14 -19.85 -7.34
N LEU A 18 18.94 -18.54 -7.26
CA LEU A 18 19.27 -17.76 -6.07
C LEU A 18 18.32 -18.24 -4.97
N VAL A 19 18.61 -19.40 -4.38
CA VAL A 19 17.97 -19.85 -3.15
C VAL A 19 18.53 -18.93 -2.06
N PRO A 20 17.72 -18.08 -1.41
CA PRO A 20 18.21 -17.30 -0.29
C PRO A 20 18.76 -18.29 0.75
N LEU A 21 20.02 -18.08 1.16
CA LEU A 21 20.62 -18.78 2.29
C LEU A 21 19.63 -18.71 3.47
N PRO A 22 19.20 -19.83 4.07
CA PRO A 22 18.51 -19.75 5.33
C PRO A 22 19.46 -19.06 6.31
N PRO A 23 19.03 -18.01 7.03
CA PRO A 23 19.89 -17.40 8.03
C PRO A 23 20.29 -18.49 9.04
N ALA A 24 21.59 -18.58 9.28
CA ALA A 24 22.18 -19.44 10.29
C ALA A 24 21.35 -19.35 11.58
N ALA A 25 21.06 -20.50 12.18
CA ALA A 25 20.28 -20.64 13.40
C ALA A 25 20.90 -19.82 14.54
N GLY A 26 20.51 -18.55 14.61
CA GLY A 26 20.81 -17.61 15.67
C GLY A 26 19.51 -17.22 16.32
N GLN A 27 19.24 -17.83 17.47
CA GLN A 27 18.22 -17.44 18.45
C GLN A 27 16.81 -17.29 17.88
N ALA A 28 15.98 -18.32 18.10
CA ALA A 28 14.54 -18.20 17.97
C ALA A 28 14.03 -17.16 18.98
N ALA A 29 14.00 -15.90 18.58
CA ALA A 29 13.08 -14.95 19.16
C ALA A 29 11.68 -15.57 19.00
N ASN A 30 10.89 -15.54 20.07
CA ASN A 30 9.47 -15.90 20.04
C ASN A 30 8.69 -14.88 19.20
N THR A 31 9.04 -14.70 17.92
CA THR A 31 8.23 -13.99 16.96
C THR A 31 7.25 -15.00 16.43
N ARG A 32 6.06 -15.04 17.04
CA ARG A 32 4.89 -15.57 16.33
C ARG A 32 4.90 -14.95 14.93
N PRO A 33 4.86 -15.73 13.84
CA PRO A 33 4.69 -15.14 12.53
C PRO A 33 3.36 -14.40 12.56
N VAL A 34 3.41 -13.07 12.69
CA VAL A 34 2.24 -12.23 12.49
C VAL A 34 1.97 -12.30 11.00
N LYS A 35 1.16 -13.28 10.59
CA LYS A 35 0.39 -13.17 9.35
C LYS A 35 -0.62 -12.07 9.61
N GLY A 36 -0.16 -10.83 9.55
CA GLY A 36 -0.94 -9.66 9.88
C GLY A 36 -1.84 -9.39 8.71
N GLN A 37 -3.12 -9.71 8.84
CA GLN A 37 -4.11 -9.15 7.94
C GLN A 37 -4.25 -7.67 8.29
N LEU A 38 -3.92 -6.79 7.35
CA LEU A 38 -4.08 -5.34 7.51
C LEU A 38 -5.43 -4.94 6.92
N ALA A 39 -6.36 -4.48 7.77
CA ALA A 39 -7.59 -3.88 7.32
C ALA A 39 -7.32 -2.42 6.92
N VAL A 40 -7.73 -2.05 5.70
CA VAL A 40 -7.57 -0.69 5.15
C VAL A 40 -8.92 -0.21 4.66
N ILE A 41 -9.30 1.02 5.01
CA ILE A 41 -10.40 1.72 4.37
C ILE A 41 -9.83 2.82 3.49
N VAL A 42 -10.37 2.95 2.29
CA VAL A 42 -10.05 4.05 1.37
C VAL A 42 -11.23 5.00 1.33
N LEU A 43 -10.99 6.26 1.69
CA LEU A 43 -11.97 7.34 1.63
C LEU A 43 -11.62 8.23 0.42
N PRO A 44 -12.24 8.02 -0.75
CA PRO A 44 -12.06 8.92 -1.87
C PRO A 44 -12.83 10.22 -1.61
N VAL A 45 -12.18 11.34 -1.85
CA VAL A 45 -12.69 12.68 -1.54
C VAL A 45 -12.82 13.52 -2.80
N GLU A 46 -13.81 14.40 -2.83
CA GLU A 46 -13.97 15.41 -3.86
C GLU A 46 -14.16 16.79 -3.24
N PHE A 47 -13.85 17.83 -4.01
CA PHE A 47 -13.86 19.21 -3.55
C PHE A 47 -15.01 19.96 -4.20
N THR A 48 -15.38 21.10 -3.61
CA THR A 48 -16.47 21.95 -4.13
C THR A 48 -16.21 22.48 -5.54
N ASP A 49 -14.93 22.58 -5.93
CA ASP A 49 -14.45 23.14 -7.20
C ASP A 49 -13.69 22.13 -8.06
N PHE A 50 -13.45 20.91 -7.56
CA PHE A 50 -12.72 19.87 -8.27
C PHE A 50 -13.37 18.50 -8.02
N LEU A 51 -13.99 17.97 -9.08
CA LEU A 51 -14.69 16.70 -9.05
C LEU A 51 -13.78 15.55 -9.49
N HIS A 52 -14.12 14.35 -9.02
CA HIS A 52 -13.42 13.15 -9.40
C HIS A 52 -13.56 12.84 -10.89
N THR A 53 -12.51 12.24 -11.46
CA THR A 53 -12.52 11.67 -12.82
C THR A 53 -12.50 10.15 -12.82
N GLU A 54 -12.17 9.56 -11.67
CA GLU A 54 -12.03 8.12 -11.50
C GLU A 54 -13.30 7.49 -10.93
N SER A 55 -13.56 6.24 -11.32
CA SER A 55 -14.69 5.48 -10.76
C SER A 55 -14.28 4.76 -9.48
N ILE A 56 -15.24 4.54 -8.57
CA ILE A 56 -15.05 3.68 -7.39
C ILE A 56 -14.63 2.25 -7.82
N GLN A 57 -15.08 1.78 -8.98
CA GLN A 57 -14.66 0.50 -9.55
C GLN A 57 -13.16 0.48 -9.88
N ALA A 58 -12.64 1.55 -10.48
CA ALA A 58 -11.21 1.68 -10.76
C ALA A 58 -10.38 1.70 -9.47
N LEU A 59 -10.83 2.42 -8.44
CA LEU A 59 -10.16 2.43 -7.13
C LEU A 59 -10.13 1.04 -6.47
N ASN A 60 -11.23 0.27 -6.57
CA ASN A 60 -11.26 -1.11 -6.09
C ASN A 60 -10.24 -2.00 -6.83
N GLN A 61 -10.12 -1.85 -8.15
CA GLN A 61 -9.13 -2.57 -8.95
C GLN A 61 -7.71 -2.21 -8.55
N THR A 62 -7.43 -0.92 -8.34
CA THR A 62 -6.13 -0.43 -7.84
C THR A 62 -5.81 -1.04 -6.48
N MET A 63 -6.75 -1.04 -5.54
CA MET A 63 -6.52 -1.63 -4.21
C MET A 63 -6.33 -3.15 -4.25
N ALA A 64 -6.94 -3.85 -5.20
CA ALA A 64 -6.67 -5.26 -5.43
C ALA A 64 -5.22 -5.49 -5.90
N GLN A 65 -4.70 -4.65 -6.80
CA GLN A 65 -3.31 -4.70 -7.25
C GLN A 65 -2.32 -4.39 -6.11
N VAL A 66 -2.63 -3.38 -5.29
CA VAL A 66 -1.85 -3.05 -4.08
C VAL A 66 -1.80 -4.25 -3.13
N ALA A 67 -2.94 -4.89 -2.86
CA ALA A 67 -2.99 -6.08 -2.01
C ALA A 67 -2.17 -7.25 -2.59
N GLN A 68 -2.21 -7.45 -3.91
CA GLN A 68 -1.38 -8.46 -4.59
C GLN A 68 0.11 -8.16 -4.45
N TYR A 69 0.52 -6.90 -4.66
CA TYR A 69 1.90 -6.47 -4.52
C TYR A 69 2.44 -6.75 -3.12
N TYR A 70 1.74 -6.29 -2.07
CA TYR A 70 2.19 -6.49 -0.70
C TYR A 70 2.21 -7.97 -0.28
N SER A 71 1.25 -8.75 -0.77
CA SER A 71 1.25 -10.20 -0.57
C SER A 71 2.48 -10.85 -1.22
N ALA A 72 2.78 -10.52 -2.49
CA ALA A 72 3.92 -11.07 -3.21
C ALA A 72 5.26 -10.64 -2.57
N ALA A 73 5.44 -9.34 -2.31
CA ALA A 73 6.66 -8.79 -1.72
C ALA A 73 6.94 -9.33 -0.31
N SER A 74 5.90 -9.69 0.43
CA SER A 74 6.02 -10.26 1.78
C SER A 74 6.05 -11.78 1.82
N PHE A 75 6.07 -12.48 0.68
CA PHE A 75 5.92 -13.94 0.59
C PHE A 75 4.66 -14.46 1.32
N GLY A 76 3.55 -13.73 1.19
CA GLY A 76 2.25 -14.03 1.78
C GLY A 76 2.16 -13.76 3.28
N LYS A 77 3.09 -13.00 3.86
CA LYS A 77 3.10 -12.67 5.30
C LYS A 77 2.29 -11.41 5.63
N ALA A 78 2.16 -10.48 4.69
CA ALA A 78 1.33 -9.28 4.79
C ALA A 78 0.18 -9.38 3.78
N VAL A 79 -1.05 -9.34 4.28
CA VAL A 79 -2.27 -9.42 3.45
C VAL A 79 -3.12 -8.20 3.73
N ILE A 80 -3.28 -7.35 2.72
CA ILE A 80 -4.15 -6.17 2.80
C ILE A 80 -5.58 -6.57 2.45
N ARG A 81 -6.51 -6.24 3.34
CA ARG A 81 -7.95 -6.25 3.06
C ARG A 81 -8.45 -4.81 2.99
N ALA A 82 -8.47 -4.30 1.76
CA ALA A 82 -8.97 -2.96 1.48
C ALA A 82 -10.49 -2.98 1.32
N THR A 83 -11.15 -1.95 1.85
CA THR A 83 -12.54 -1.60 1.58
C THR A 83 -12.55 -0.18 1.03
N VAL A 84 -12.98 0.01 -0.21
CA VAL A 84 -13.15 1.36 -0.78
C VAL A 84 -14.56 1.83 -0.42
N PHE A 85 -14.66 3.04 0.12
CA PHE A 85 -15.94 3.67 0.40
C PHE A 85 -16.77 3.78 -0.90
N SER A 86 -18.08 3.55 -0.80
CA SER A 86 -18.94 3.30 -1.97
C SER A 86 -19.26 4.54 -2.83
N GLY A 87 -18.84 5.72 -2.39
CA GLY A 87 -19.05 6.98 -3.08
C GLY A 87 -17.91 7.94 -2.82
N TRP A 88 -18.05 9.18 -3.28
CA TRP A 88 -17.09 10.24 -3.03
C TRP A 88 -17.52 11.08 -1.84
N VAL A 89 -16.60 11.34 -0.93
CA VAL A 89 -16.83 12.21 0.22
C VAL A 89 -16.62 13.65 -0.24
N LEU A 90 -17.72 14.38 -0.44
CA LEU A 90 -17.67 15.81 -0.77
C LEU A 90 -17.24 16.61 0.46
N LEU A 91 -16.13 17.34 0.31
CA LEU A 91 -15.61 18.23 1.34
C LEU A 91 -16.19 19.63 1.21
N SER A 92 -16.21 20.38 2.31
CA SER A 92 -16.85 21.70 2.37
C SER A 92 -16.01 22.86 1.84
N HIS A 93 -14.77 22.58 1.41
CA HIS A 93 -13.81 23.59 0.98
C HIS A 93 -13.21 23.24 -0.39
N PRO A 94 -12.76 24.25 -1.15
CA PRO A 94 -12.10 24.05 -2.44
C PRO A 94 -10.74 23.37 -2.27
N LEU A 95 -10.21 22.78 -3.34
CA LEU A 95 -8.90 22.10 -3.34
C LEU A 95 -7.78 22.98 -2.77
N ALA A 96 -7.76 24.27 -3.14
CA ALA A 96 -6.75 25.23 -2.70
C ALA A 96 -6.73 25.45 -1.18
N TYR A 97 -7.84 25.21 -0.47
CA TYR A 97 -7.86 25.32 1.00
C TYR A 97 -6.97 24.25 1.67
N TYR A 98 -6.81 23.10 1.04
CA TYR A 98 -6.05 21.96 1.57
C TYR A 98 -4.62 21.83 1.04
N GLY A 99 -4.27 22.53 -0.04
CA GLY A 99 -2.99 22.30 -0.71
C GLY A 99 -2.40 23.51 -1.43
N ALA A 100 -2.87 24.72 -1.14
CA ALA A 100 -2.20 25.91 -1.66
C ALA A 100 -0.90 26.14 -0.91
N ASP A 101 0.21 26.05 -1.63
CA ASP A 101 1.53 26.47 -1.14
C ASP A 101 1.45 27.95 -0.74
N ASN A 102 1.75 28.24 0.53
CA ASN A 102 2.02 29.60 0.95
C ASN A 102 3.41 30.03 0.43
N ALA A 103 3.53 31.31 0.04
CA ALA A 103 4.78 31.89 -0.50
C ALA A 103 5.99 31.84 0.47
N VAL A 104 5.76 31.36 1.68
CA VAL A 104 6.73 31.02 2.71
C VAL A 104 6.68 29.50 2.79
N GLY A 105 7.61 28.81 2.11
CA GLY A 105 7.42 27.44 1.64
C GLY A 105 6.81 26.45 2.64
N ASP A 106 5.92 25.59 2.11
CA ASP A 106 5.23 24.36 2.56
C ASP A 106 4.87 24.15 4.06
N ASP A 107 5.57 24.73 5.02
CA ASP A 107 5.38 24.51 6.46
C ASP A 107 5.67 25.80 7.26
N ASP A 108 4.83 26.84 7.11
CA ASP A 108 4.87 27.96 8.06
C ASP A 108 4.06 27.59 9.31
N ALA A 109 4.82 27.16 10.31
CA ALA A 109 4.50 26.87 11.70
C ALA A 109 3.19 27.47 12.26
N GLY A 110 2.21 26.60 12.56
CA GLY A 110 1.24 26.90 13.63
C GLY A 110 -0.23 26.53 13.43
N ASN A 111 -0.59 25.73 12.43
CA ASN A 111 -1.93 25.16 12.27
C ASN A 111 -1.79 23.85 11.51
N PRO A 112 -2.75 22.91 11.58
CA PRO A 112 -2.62 21.68 10.80
C PRO A 112 -2.37 22.06 9.35
N SER A 113 -1.32 21.47 8.76
CA SER A 113 -1.01 21.66 7.35
C SER A 113 -2.28 21.35 6.54
N GLY A 114 -2.41 21.92 5.35
CA GLY A 114 -3.62 21.72 4.54
C GLY A 114 -3.96 20.23 4.35
N SER A 115 -2.95 19.36 4.30
CA SER A 115 -3.10 17.90 4.24
C SER A 115 -3.59 17.27 5.55
N GLU A 116 -3.19 17.75 6.72
CA GLU A 116 -3.78 17.31 7.99
C GLU A 116 -5.25 17.71 8.10
N ARG A 117 -5.61 18.91 7.65
CA ARG A 117 -7.00 19.36 7.60
C ARG A 117 -7.83 18.49 6.65
N LEU A 118 -7.27 18.10 5.51
CA LEU A 118 -7.90 17.18 4.55
C LEU A 118 -8.30 15.86 5.22
N ILE A 119 -7.38 15.26 5.99
CA ILE A 119 -7.65 14.01 6.72
C ILE A 119 -8.80 14.19 7.71
N VAL A 120 -8.73 15.25 8.53
CA VAL A 120 -9.72 15.51 9.58
C VAL A 120 -11.11 15.68 8.98
N ASP A 121 -11.24 16.47 7.92
CA ASP A 121 -12.52 16.77 7.28
C ASP A 121 -13.07 15.53 6.56
N ALA A 122 -12.23 14.76 5.88
CA ALA A 122 -12.63 13.51 5.22
C ALA A 122 -13.13 12.44 6.22
N VAL A 123 -12.40 12.23 7.31
CA VAL A 123 -12.78 11.29 8.37
C VAL A 123 -14.07 11.74 9.04
N SER A 124 -14.20 13.04 9.34
CA SER A 124 -15.40 13.62 9.96
C SER A 124 -16.64 13.42 9.08
N ALA A 125 -16.53 13.71 7.78
CA ALA A 125 -17.62 13.54 6.82
C ALA A 125 -18.03 12.07 6.64
N ALA A 126 -17.06 11.15 6.56
CA ALA A 126 -17.32 9.71 6.40
C ALA A 126 -17.97 9.06 7.63
N ARG A 127 -17.70 9.55 8.84
CA ARG A 127 -18.27 9.00 10.10
C ARG A 127 -19.80 9.06 10.16
N SER A 128 -20.44 9.94 9.39
CA SER A 128 -21.90 10.01 9.30
C SER A 128 -22.53 8.76 8.67
N SER A 129 -21.77 7.99 7.89
CA SER A 129 -22.28 6.91 7.04
C SER A 129 -21.48 5.60 7.13
N THR A 130 -20.33 5.58 7.82
CA THR A 130 -19.52 4.37 8.01
C THR A 130 -18.84 4.37 9.37
N ASP A 131 -18.84 3.20 10.01
CA ASP A 131 -18.08 2.98 11.23
C ASP A 131 -16.58 2.85 10.92
N LEU A 132 -15.79 3.78 11.47
CA LEU A 132 -14.34 3.83 11.31
C LEU A 132 -13.59 3.27 12.53
N SER A 133 -14.27 2.85 13.60
CA SER A 133 -13.62 2.33 14.81
C SER A 133 -12.70 1.11 14.58
N PRO A 134 -12.89 0.27 13.54
CA PRO A 134 -11.97 -0.83 13.26
C PRO A 134 -10.59 -0.39 12.73
N PHE A 135 -10.42 0.87 12.30
CA PHE A 135 -9.19 1.36 11.68
C PHE A 135 -8.40 2.24 12.66
N GLY A 136 -7.20 1.81 13.02
CA GLY A 136 -6.39 2.46 14.05
C GLY A 136 -5.39 3.52 13.55
N PHE A 137 -5.12 3.57 12.25
CA PHE A 137 -4.09 4.43 11.67
C PHE A 137 -4.58 5.05 10.35
N VAL A 138 -4.11 6.26 10.07
CA VAL A 138 -4.31 6.95 8.79
C VAL A 138 -3.03 6.85 7.96
N VAL A 139 -3.20 6.66 6.66
CA VAL A 139 -2.14 6.73 5.66
C VAL A 139 -2.62 7.70 4.57
N VAL A 140 -1.77 8.66 4.19
CA VAL A 140 -2.03 9.66 3.14
C VAL A 140 -0.99 9.51 2.04
#